data_AF-W1XI50-F1
#
_entry.id   AF-W1XI50-F1
#
_cell.length_a   1.000
_cell.length_b   1.000
_cell.length_c   1.000
_cell.angle_alpha   90.00
_cell.angle_beta   90.00
_cell.angle_gamma   90.00
#
_symmetry.space_group_name_H-M   'P 1'
#
loop_
_entity.id
_entity.type
_entity.pdbx_description
1 polymer ?
#
loop_
_entity_poly.entity_id
_entity_poly.type
_entity_poly.pdbx_seq_one_letter_code
_entity_poly.pdbx_strand_id
1 'polypeptide(L)' 'MERLILILVSIGLAILDNSIIPFFSIHEGYPSLLFTFAIAYSLVNKREKSVFIGIVTGI' A
#
# COMPACT_ATOMS: atom_id res chain seq x y z
N MET A 1 17.53 0.02 -6.58
CA MET A 1 16.69 1.18 -6.95
C MET A 1 15.20 0.86 -6.84
N GLU A 2 14.65 -0.08 -7.61
CA GLU A 2 13.20 -0.43 -7.55
C GLU A 2 12.69 -0.72 -6.13
N ARG A 3 13.38 -1.54 -5.33
CA ARG A 3 12.94 -1.88 -3.96
C ARG A 3 12.83 -0.67 -3.02
N LEU A 4 13.74 0.30 -3.14
CA LEU A 4 13.71 1.51 -2.32
C LEU A 4 12.55 2.41 -2.70
N ILE A 5 12.26 2.51 -4.00
CA ILE A 5 11.12 3.28 -4.50
C ILE A 5 9.82 2.67 -3.98
N LEU A 6 9.70 1.35 -4.01
CA LEU A 6 8.53 0.64 -3.49
C LEU A 6 8.32 0.88 -1.99
N ILE A 7 9.40 0.84 -1.20
CA ILE A 7 9.33 1.15 0.23
C ILE A 7 8.90 2.60 0.46
N LEU A 8 9.48 3.55 -0.27
CA LEU A 8 9.11 4.97 -0.16
C LEU A 8 7.64 5.22 -0.54
N VAL A 9 7.17 4.58 -1.60
CA VAL A 9 5.76 4.65 -2.03
C VAL A 9 4.85 4.03 -0.97
N SER A 10 5.19 2.87 -0.41
CA SER A 10 4.43 2.26 0.69
C SER A 10 4.39 3.16 1.92
N ILE A 11 5.50 3.78 2.32
CA ILE A 11 5.52 4.73 3.45
C ILE A 11 4.62 5.95 3.15
N GLY A 12 4.70 6.51 1.94
CA GLY A 12 3.83 7.61 1.54
C GLY A 12 2.35 7.25 1.61
N LEU A 13 1.99 6.09 1.06
CA LEU A 13 0.62 5.55 1.12
C LEU A 13 0.17 5.29 2.56
N ALA A 14 1.04 4.80 3.44
CA ALA A 14 0.72 4.56 4.85
C ALA A 14 0.40 5.87 5.58
N ILE A 15 1.17 6.93 5.32
CA ILE A 15 0.93 8.26 5.88
C ILE A 15 -0.40 8.81 5.37
N LEU A 16 -0.69 8.66 4.06
CA LEU A 16 -1.96 9.07 3.45
C LEU A 16 -3.15 8.32 4.05
N ASP A 17 -3.05 7.00 4.18
CA ASP A 17 -4.09 6.12 4.75
C ASP A 17 -4.44 6.49 6.19
N ASN A 18 -3.47 6.93 6.99
CA ASN A 18 -3.68 7.27 8.39
C ASN A 18 -3.92 8.76 8.64
N SER A 19 -3.50 9.65 7.72
CA SER A 19 -3.60 11.09 7.92
C SER A 19 -4.72 11.73 7.11
N ILE A 20 -4.86 11.41 5.83
CA ILE A 20 -5.75 12.14 4.90
C ILE A 20 -7.03 11.37 4.62
N ILE A 21 -6.91 10.07 4.36
CA ILE A 21 -8.04 9.20 4.00
C ILE A 21 -9.12 9.09 5.09
N PRO A 22 -8.80 9.12 6.40
CA PRO A 22 -9.83 9.07 7.44
C PRO A 22 -10.78 10.27 7.39
N PHE A 23 -10.37 11.42 6.86
CA PHE A 23 -11.24 12.58 6.65
C PHE A 23 -12.33 12.35 5.59
N PHE A 24 -12.14 11.34 4.73
CA PHE A 24 -13.12 10.92 3.72
C PHE A 24 -13.88 9.66 4.14
N SER A 25 -13.85 9.30 5.43
CA SER A 25 -14.56 8.12 5.95
C SER A 25 -16.07 8.24 5.74
N ILE A 26 -16.70 7.17 5.25
CA ILE A 26 -18.14 7.07 5.03
C ILE A 26 -18.63 5.90 5.89
N HIS A 27 -19.57 6.16 6.80
CA HIS A 27 -20.08 5.16 7.75
C HIS A 27 -18.95 4.43 8.51
N GLU A 28 -18.00 5.20 9.07
CA GLU A 28 -16.88 4.72 9.89
C GLU A 28 -15.82 3.86 9.16
N GLY A 29 -16.06 3.51 7.89
CA GLY A 29 -15.11 2.80 7.04
C GLY A 29 -14.41 3.72 6.03
N TYR A 30 -13.12 3.50 5.83
CA TYR A 30 -12.38 4.09 4.73
C TYR A 30 -11.53 3.02 4.02
N PRO A 31 -11.33 3.13 2.70
CA PRO A 31 -10.53 2.17 1.95
C PRO A 31 -9.04 2.40 2.22
N SER A 32 -8.28 1.31 2.45
CA SER A 32 -6.81 1.40 2.50
C SER A 32 -6.23 1.45 1.09
N LEU A 33 -5.58 2.58 0.77
CA LEU A 33 -4.83 2.76 -0.45
C LEU A 33 -3.61 1.85 -0.49
N LEU A 34 -2.95 1.65 0.64
CA LEU A 34 -1.76 0.82 0.74
C LEU A 34 -2.07 -0.65 0.44
N PHE A 35 -3.20 -1.15 0.95
CA PHE A 35 -3.69 -2.48 0.63
C PHE A 35 -4.08 -2.63 -0.85
N THR A 36 -4.77 -1.61 -1.39
CA THR A 36 -5.14 -1.59 -2.81
C THR A 36 -3.91 -1.59 -3.72
N PHE A 37 -2.89 -0.81 -3.38
CA PHE A 37 -1.60 -0.78 -4.07
C PHE A 37 -0.91 -2.15 -4.01
N ALA A 38 -0.89 -2.82 -2.86
CA ALA A 38 -0.29 -4.14 -2.71
C ALA A 38 -0.93 -5.18 -3.65
N ILE A 39 -2.26 -5.20 -3.74
CA ILE A 39 -3.00 -6.09 -4.64
C ILE A 39 -2.71 -5.76 -6.10
N ALA A 40 -2.82 -4.49 -6.49
CA ALA A 40 -2.57 -4.05 -7.87
C ALA A 40 -1.13 -4.36 -8.30
N TYR A 41 -0.16 -4.08 -7.44
CA TYR A 41 1.24 -4.40 -7.68
C TYR A 41 1.46 -5.91 -7.82
N SER A 42 0.79 -6.71 -6.98
CA SER A 42 0.86 -8.18 -7.03
C SER A 42 0.30 -8.76 -8.33
N LEU A 43 -0.76 -8.15 -8.86
CA LEU A 43 -1.41 -8.57 -10.11
C LEU A 43 -0.53 -8.35 -11.35
N VAL A 44 0.25 -7.26 -11.35
CA VAL A 44 1.09 -6.87 -12.49
C VAL A 44 2.47 -7.55 -12.45
N ASN A 45 2.95 -7.94 -11.26
CA ASN A 45 4.31 -8.44 -11.07
C ASN A 45 4.38 -9.95 -10.83
N LYS A 46 5.59 -10.51 -11.01
CA LYS A 46 5.88 -11.91 -10.70
C LYS A 46 5.86 -12.15 -9.18
N ARG A 47 5.53 -13.40 -8.82
CA ARG A 47 5.34 -13.89 -7.46
C ARG A 47 6.40 -13.42 -6.45
N GLU A 48 7.69 -13.46 -6.78
CA GLU A 48 8.76 -13.01 -5.88
C GLU A 48 8.66 -11.53 -5.50
N LYS A 49 8.37 -10.66 -6.47
CA LYS A 49 8.19 -9.22 -6.23
C LYS A 49 6.92 -8.96 -5.42
N SER A 50 5.86 -9.72 -5.68
CA SER A 50 4.57 -9.62 -4.98
C SER A 50 4.67 -10.04 -3.51
N VAL A 51 5.41 -11.13 -3.22
CA VAL A 51 5.66 -11.56 -1.83
C VAL A 51 6.43 -10.48 -1.06
N PHE A 52 7.43 -9.86 -1.69
CA PHE A 52 8.17 -8.77 -1.06
C PHE A 52 7.28 -7.56 -0.73
N ILE A 53 6.41 -7.14 -1.66
CA ILE A 53 5.47 -6.04 -1.38
C ILE A 53 4.55 -6.41 -0.22
N GLY A 54 4.01 -7.63 -0.21
CA GLY A 54 3.09 -8.09 0.83
C GLY A 54 3.70 -8.06 2.23
N ILE A 55 4.98 -8.44 2.35
CA ILE A 55 5.72 -8.34 3.62
C ILE A 55 5.89 -6.88 4.04
N VAL A 56 6.30 -6.00 3.11
CA VAL A 56 6.54 -4.58 3.41
C VAL A 56 5.25 -3.84 3.76
N THR A 57 4.13 -4.19 3.14
CA THR A 57 2.83 -3.54 3.36
C THR A 57 2.06 -4.09 4.57
N GLY A 58 2.42 -5.27 5.05
CA GLY A 58 1.74 -5.94 6.16
C GLY A 58 2.36 -5.69 7.55
N ILE A 59 3.51 -5.01 7.61
CA ILE A 59 4.16 -4.53 8.84
C ILE A 59 3.55 -3.18 9.21
#